data_AF-A0A3M3A802-F1
#
_entry.id   AF-A0A3M3A802-F1
#
_cell.length_a   1.000
_cell.length_b   1.000
_cell.length_c   1.000
_cell.angle_alpha   90.00
_cell.angle_beta   90.00
_cell.angle_gamma   90.00
#
_symmetry.space_group_name_H-M   'P 1'
#
loop_
_entity.id
_entity.type
_entity.pdbx_description
1 polymer ?
#
loop_
_entity_poly.entity_id
_entity_poly.type
_entity_poly.pdbx_seq_one_letter_code
_entity_poly.pdbx_strand_id
1 'polypeptide(L)'
;EEFVRQFKWALSSRQVFEWQKMTRPETLTDIQRAARFFYLQHHAFAGKVSGQTFGTATTGPAINLLRIEENLSAAWQRLSGTYVENLPWLECAERYDRPHTFHYMDPPYWQTAGYGMDFPFENYERMADFMRRCKGKVMVSINDHPDIRRVFEGFHFEVVDIRYSTANQRKGKADVSGELVIMNWEPAELGGLF
;
A
#
# COMPACT_ATOMS: atom_id res chain seq x y z
N GLU A 1 -23.83 4.62 3.82
CA GLU A 1 -24.66 4.08 4.91
C GLU A 1 -24.75 2.55 4.93
N GLU A 2 -25.12 1.87 3.83
CA GLU A 2 -25.31 0.41 3.82
C GLU A 2 -24.09 -0.39 4.33
N PHE A 3 -22.88 0.04 3.98
CA PHE A 3 -21.65 -0.58 4.48
C PHE A 3 -21.57 -0.61 6.02
N VAL A 4 -21.82 0.54 6.67
CA VAL A 4 -21.80 0.66 8.13
C VAL A 4 -22.89 -0.20 8.76
N ARG A 5 -24.05 -0.30 8.10
CA ARG A 5 -25.18 -1.12 8.56
C ARG A 5 -24.82 -2.60 8.68
N GLN A 6 -23.90 -3.12 7.85
CA GLN A 6 -23.40 -4.50 7.94
C GLN A 6 -22.74 -4.80 9.30
N PHE A 7 -22.27 -3.78 10.03
CA PHE A 7 -21.52 -3.92 11.28
C PHE A 7 -22.30 -3.52 12.55
N LYS A 8 -23.52 -3.00 12.44
CA LYS A 8 -24.28 -2.40 13.55
C LYS A 8 -24.41 -3.29 14.80
N TRP A 9 -24.43 -4.61 14.61
CA TRP A 9 -24.48 -5.62 15.69
C TRP A 9 -23.41 -6.71 15.54
N ALA A 10 -22.40 -6.45 14.70
CA ALA A 10 -21.34 -7.40 14.47
C ALA A 10 -20.41 -7.45 15.70
N LEU A 11 -20.02 -8.66 16.08
CA LEU A 11 -19.06 -8.89 17.16
C LEU A 11 -17.71 -9.31 16.56
N SER A 12 -16.63 -8.89 17.22
CA SER A 12 -15.29 -9.43 16.97
C SER A 12 -15.19 -10.83 17.55
N SER A 13 -15.12 -11.85 16.68
CA SER A 13 -15.08 -13.25 17.10
C SER A 13 -14.21 -14.08 16.17
N ARG A 14 -13.42 -15.00 16.76
CA ARG A 14 -12.63 -15.98 15.99
C ARG A 14 -13.53 -16.85 15.12
N GLN A 15 -14.70 -17.25 15.63
CA GLN A 15 -15.63 -18.09 14.89
C GLN A 15 -16.21 -17.34 13.67
N VAL A 16 -16.60 -16.08 13.87
CA VAL A 16 -17.10 -15.23 12.78
C VAL A 16 -16.01 -14.99 11.75
N PHE A 17 -14.77 -14.76 12.17
CA PHE A 17 -13.62 -14.62 11.28
C PHE A 17 -13.38 -15.85 10.40
N GLU A 18 -13.40 -17.06 10.98
CA GLU A 18 -13.26 -18.29 10.19
C GLU A 18 -14.45 -18.50 9.24
N TRP A 19 -15.68 -18.20 9.67
CA TRP A 19 -16.83 -18.22 8.75
C TRP A 19 -16.67 -17.25 7.59
N GLN A 20 -16.22 -16.02 7.85
CA GLN A 20 -15.95 -15.04 6.79
C GLN A 20 -14.87 -15.55 5.84
N LYS A 21 -13.80 -16.20 6.32
CA LYS A 21 -12.79 -16.83 5.46
C LYS A 21 -13.39 -17.92 4.56
N MET A 22 -14.29 -18.75 5.08
CA MET A 22 -14.97 -19.82 4.34
C MET A 22 -15.98 -19.31 3.30
N THR A 23 -16.56 -18.13 3.50
CA THR A 23 -17.56 -17.55 2.59
C THR A 23 -16.99 -17.33 1.20
N ARG A 24 -17.69 -17.86 0.18
CA ARG A 24 -17.36 -17.68 -1.25
C ARG A 24 -17.70 -16.25 -1.69
N PRO A 25 -16.72 -15.43 -2.11
CA PRO A 25 -16.98 -14.04 -2.47
C PRO A 25 -17.92 -13.89 -3.68
N GLU A 26 -17.96 -14.86 -4.58
CA GLU A 26 -18.75 -14.83 -5.82
C GLU A 26 -20.26 -14.85 -5.55
N THR A 27 -20.69 -15.32 -4.38
CA THR A 27 -22.10 -15.36 -3.99
C THR A 27 -22.56 -14.10 -3.28
N LEU A 28 -21.67 -13.13 -3.07
CA LEU A 28 -21.93 -11.91 -2.32
C LEU A 28 -22.14 -10.72 -3.26
N THR A 29 -23.01 -9.79 -2.85
CA THR A 29 -23.08 -8.46 -3.46
C THR A 29 -21.79 -7.67 -3.20
N ASP A 30 -21.55 -6.60 -3.98
CA ASP A 30 -20.36 -5.75 -3.82
C ASP A 30 -20.21 -5.21 -2.40
N ILE A 31 -21.31 -4.77 -1.80
CA ILE A 31 -21.29 -4.21 -0.44
C ILE A 31 -20.96 -5.26 0.62
N GLN A 32 -21.45 -6.49 0.43
CA GLN A 32 -21.14 -7.62 1.31
C GLN A 32 -19.70 -8.08 1.13
N ARG A 33 -19.17 -8.10 -0.10
CA ARG A 33 -17.75 -8.37 -0.37
C ARG A 33 -16.86 -7.35 0.31
N ALA A 34 -17.18 -6.06 0.19
CA ALA A 34 -16.44 -4.99 0.83
C ALA A 34 -16.48 -5.12 2.36
N ALA A 35 -17.65 -5.38 2.94
CA ALA A 35 -17.79 -5.55 4.40
C ALA A 35 -17.01 -6.78 4.89
N ARG A 36 -17.08 -7.90 4.18
CA ARG A 36 -16.28 -9.10 4.46
C ARG A 36 -14.78 -8.79 4.42
N PHE A 37 -14.30 -8.15 3.35
CA PHE A 37 -12.89 -7.76 3.20
C PHE A 37 -12.44 -6.89 4.37
N PHE A 38 -13.22 -5.86 4.72
CA PHE A 38 -12.94 -4.99 5.84
C PHE A 38 -12.85 -5.74 7.17
N TYR A 39 -13.81 -6.64 7.44
CA TYR A 39 -13.83 -7.44 8.66
C TYR A 39 -12.57 -8.29 8.79
N LEU A 40 -12.21 -9.02 7.73
CA LEU A 40 -11.02 -9.87 7.70
C LEU A 40 -9.74 -9.07 7.85
N GLN A 41 -9.60 -7.97 7.10
CA GLN A 41 -8.40 -7.13 7.08
C GLN A 41 -8.10 -6.54 8.46
N HIS A 42 -9.12 -6.05 9.16
CA HIS A 42 -8.92 -5.46 10.47
C HIS A 42 -8.65 -6.54 11.54
N HIS A 43 -9.33 -7.69 11.48
CA HIS A 43 -9.12 -8.76 12.48
C HIS A 43 -7.93 -9.68 12.18
N ALA A 44 -7.27 -9.57 11.03
CA ALA A 44 -6.10 -10.36 10.69
C ALA A 44 -4.85 -9.88 11.45
N PHE A 45 -4.06 -10.81 11.95
CA PHE A 45 -2.75 -10.53 12.53
C PHE A 45 -1.86 -9.78 11.52
N ALA A 46 -1.29 -8.66 11.95
CA ALA A 46 -0.47 -7.76 11.12
C ALA A 46 -1.16 -7.29 9.82
N GLY A 47 -2.49 -7.32 9.74
CA GLY A 47 -3.22 -6.91 8.54
C GLY A 47 -2.84 -7.71 7.29
N LYS A 48 -2.45 -8.98 7.44
CA LYS A 48 -2.07 -9.81 6.28
C LYS A 48 -3.29 -10.03 5.37
N VAL A 49 -3.09 -9.96 4.06
CA VAL A 49 -4.14 -10.24 3.07
C VAL A 49 -4.17 -11.73 2.71
N SER A 50 -3.04 -12.43 2.79
CA SER A 50 -2.90 -13.87 2.57
C SER A 50 -2.40 -14.61 3.83
N GLY A 51 -2.77 -15.89 3.98
CA GLY A 51 -2.39 -16.67 5.18
C GLY A 51 -2.96 -16.11 6.48
N GLN A 52 -4.17 -15.52 6.41
CA GLN A 52 -4.80 -14.79 7.50
C GLN A 52 -5.07 -15.66 8.74
N THR A 53 -4.54 -15.21 9.88
CA THR A 53 -4.86 -15.72 11.22
C THR A 53 -5.48 -14.60 12.05
N PHE A 54 -6.42 -14.93 12.93
CA PHE A 54 -7.05 -13.92 13.79
C PHE A 54 -6.03 -13.29 14.76
N GLY A 55 -5.86 -11.98 14.64
CA GLY A 55 -4.96 -11.17 15.45
C GLY A 55 -5.56 -10.81 16.81
N THR A 56 -4.73 -10.84 17.85
CA THR A 56 -5.09 -10.37 19.18
C THR A 56 -3.94 -9.58 19.77
N ALA A 57 -4.24 -8.45 20.42
CA ALA A 57 -3.30 -7.72 21.25
C ALA A 57 -3.80 -7.75 22.70
N THR A 58 -2.94 -8.11 23.65
CA THR A 58 -3.26 -8.06 25.09
C THR A 58 -3.00 -6.69 25.70
N THR A 59 -2.42 -5.77 24.91
CA THR A 59 -1.94 -4.44 25.35
C THR A 59 -2.72 -3.29 24.72
N GLY A 60 -3.77 -3.56 23.95
CA GLY A 60 -4.56 -2.53 23.27
C GLY A 60 -6.03 -2.94 23.12
N PRO A 61 -6.93 -1.97 22.90
CA PRO A 61 -8.34 -2.24 22.71
C PRO A 61 -8.56 -3.05 21.42
N ALA A 62 -9.52 -3.98 21.45
CA ALA A 62 -10.00 -4.62 20.24
C ALA A 62 -10.60 -3.60 19.27
N ILE A 63 -10.69 -3.97 18.00
CA ILE A 63 -11.28 -3.10 16.97
C ILE A 63 -12.70 -2.73 17.36
N ASN A 64 -12.94 -1.43 17.45
CA ASN A 64 -14.26 -0.91 17.72
C ASN A 64 -15.03 -0.73 16.41
N LEU A 65 -15.84 -1.73 16.07
CA LEU A 65 -16.69 -1.72 14.88
C LEU A 65 -17.70 -0.56 14.88
N LEU A 66 -18.02 0.03 16.04
CA LEU A 66 -18.89 1.21 16.15
C LEU A 66 -18.22 2.50 15.68
N ARG A 67 -16.87 2.56 15.65
CA ARG A 67 -16.11 3.73 15.17
C ARG A 67 -15.72 3.66 13.70
N ILE A 68 -16.18 2.62 12.98
CA ILE A 68 -15.97 2.50 11.53
C ILE A 68 -16.49 3.73 10.81
N GLU A 69 -17.63 4.26 11.25
CA GLU A 69 -18.23 5.45 10.64
C GLU A 69 -17.33 6.69 10.75
N GLU A 70 -16.71 6.92 11.92
CA GLU A 70 -15.76 8.02 12.13
C GLU A 70 -14.55 7.90 11.18
N ASN A 71 -13.95 6.70 11.10
CA ASN A 71 -12.81 6.45 10.24
C ASN A 71 -13.15 6.57 8.74
N LEU A 72 -14.31 6.05 8.33
CA LEU A 72 -14.80 6.17 6.95
C LEU A 72 -15.11 7.62 6.59
N SER A 73 -15.69 8.38 7.51
CA SER A 73 -15.96 9.81 7.30
C SER A 73 -14.66 10.59 7.09
N ALA A 74 -13.65 10.35 7.93
CA ALA A 74 -12.33 10.98 7.78
C ALA A 74 -11.64 10.59 6.46
N ALA A 75 -11.69 9.31 6.07
CA ALA A 75 -11.15 8.84 4.80
C ALA A 75 -11.90 9.46 3.60
N TRP A 76 -13.23 9.53 3.67
CA TRP A 76 -14.06 10.16 2.65
C TRP A 76 -13.74 11.64 2.49
N GLN A 77 -13.59 12.39 3.60
CA GLN A 77 -13.21 13.81 3.55
C GLN A 77 -11.85 14.00 2.87
N ARG A 78 -10.86 13.15 3.18
CA ARG A 78 -9.53 13.21 2.57
C ARG A 78 -9.53 12.85 1.09
N LEU A 79 -10.39 11.91 0.69
CA LEU A 79 -10.53 11.47 -0.70
C LEU A 79 -11.55 12.30 -1.49
N SER A 80 -12.21 13.26 -0.86
CA SER A 80 -13.17 14.13 -1.53
C SER A 80 -12.46 14.93 -2.63
N GLY A 81 -12.97 14.84 -3.85
CA GLY A 81 -12.33 15.41 -5.04
C GLY A 81 -11.25 14.54 -5.68
N THR A 82 -11.05 13.31 -5.21
CA THR A 82 -10.11 12.34 -5.81
C THR A 82 -10.86 11.37 -6.72
N TYR A 83 -10.25 11.04 -7.87
CA TYR A 83 -10.71 9.95 -8.73
C TYR A 83 -9.96 8.66 -8.37
N VAL A 84 -10.70 7.56 -8.21
CA VAL A 84 -10.12 6.23 -7.91
C VAL A 84 -10.22 5.37 -9.16
N GLU A 85 -9.07 4.90 -9.64
CA GLU A 85 -8.94 4.08 -10.84
C GLU A 85 -8.44 2.67 -10.48
N ASN A 86 -9.00 1.65 -11.12
CA ASN A 86 -8.51 0.28 -11.03
C ASN A 86 -8.01 -0.18 -12.41
N LEU A 87 -6.81 0.26 -12.75
CA LEU A 87 -6.16 0.05 -14.04
C LEU A 87 -4.75 -0.49 -13.85
N PRO A 88 -4.15 -1.10 -14.90
CA PRO A 88 -2.70 -1.29 -14.94
C PRO A 88 -1.98 0.03 -14.69
N TRP A 89 -0.96 0.01 -13.82
CA TRP A 89 -0.32 1.23 -13.31
C TRP A 89 0.19 2.15 -14.42
N LEU A 90 0.77 1.58 -15.49
CA LEU A 90 1.32 2.36 -16.60
C LEU A 90 0.21 3.06 -17.39
N GLU A 91 -0.90 2.37 -17.63
CA GLU A 91 -2.06 2.96 -18.32
C GLU A 91 -2.62 4.14 -17.52
N CYS A 92 -2.72 3.99 -16.19
CA CYS A 92 -3.13 5.06 -15.30
C CYS A 92 -2.16 6.25 -15.36
N ALA A 93 -0.85 6.00 -15.27
CA ALA A 93 0.17 7.03 -15.33
C ALA A 93 0.13 7.81 -16.66
N GLU A 94 0.06 7.11 -17.79
CA GLU A 94 0.02 7.73 -19.12
C GLU A 94 -1.27 8.54 -19.36
N ARG A 95 -2.40 8.05 -18.86
CA ARG A 95 -3.71 8.74 -19.00
C ARG A 95 -3.65 10.15 -18.42
N TYR A 96 -2.97 10.31 -17.28
CA TYR A 96 -2.90 11.56 -16.54
C TYR A 96 -1.58 12.33 -16.74
N ASP A 97 -0.66 11.88 -17.58
CA ASP A 97 0.62 12.56 -17.80
C ASP A 97 0.44 13.93 -18.48
N ARG A 98 0.71 15.01 -17.74
CA ARG A 98 0.68 16.41 -18.18
C ARG A 98 1.88 17.14 -17.57
N PRO A 99 2.31 18.28 -18.14
CA PRO A 99 3.44 19.05 -17.61
C PRO A 99 3.29 19.46 -16.13
N HIS A 100 2.07 19.56 -15.62
CA HIS A 100 1.78 19.91 -14.22
C HIS A 100 1.46 18.69 -13.33
N THR A 101 1.48 17.48 -13.89
CA THR A 101 1.18 16.27 -13.12
C THR A 101 2.38 15.88 -12.26
N PHE A 102 2.09 15.49 -11.02
CA PHE A 102 3.04 14.85 -10.13
C PHE A 102 2.61 13.41 -9.90
N HIS A 103 3.46 12.46 -10.28
CA HIS A 103 3.26 11.03 -10.06
C HIS A 103 4.09 10.57 -8.86
N TYR A 104 3.42 10.07 -7.83
CA TYR A 104 4.06 9.32 -6.75
C TYR A 104 3.83 7.83 -6.99
N MET A 105 4.90 7.04 -7.04
CA MET A 105 4.85 5.61 -7.30
C MET A 105 5.52 4.84 -6.16
N ASP A 106 4.77 3.92 -5.58
CA ASP A 106 5.24 3.03 -4.50
C ASP A 106 5.03 1.57 -4.93
N PRO A 107 5.87 1.06 -5.85
CA PRO A 107 5.72 -0.31 -6.35
C PRO A 107 6.05 -1.34 -5.27
N PRO A 108 5.66 -2.61 -5.47
CA PRO A 108 6.17 -3.70 -4.64
C PRO A 108 7.69 -3.65 -4.51
N TYR A 109 8.22 -3.74 -3.30
CA TYR A 109 9.66 -3.69 -3.05
C TYR A 109 10.37 -4.92 -3.62
N TRP A 110 11.45 -4.71 -4.38
CA TRP A 110 12.13 -5.77 -5.12
C TRP A 110 12.73 -6.83 -4.19
N GLN A 111 12.47 -8.10 -4.51
CA GLN A 111 12.87 -9.27 -3.72
C GLN A 111 12.41 -9.26 -2.25
N THR A 112 11.41 -8.44 -1.91
CA THR A 112 10.76 -8.51 -0.60
C THR A 112 9.46 -9.30 -0.70
N ALA A 113 9.12 -10.05 0.35
CA ALA A 113 7.84 -10.73 0.43
C ALA A 113 6.75 -9.72 0.83
N GLY A 114 5.56 -9.73 0.20
CA GLY A 114 4.45 -8.99 0.80
C GLY A 114 3.22 -8.72 -0.05
N TYR A 115 3.34 -8.63 -1.37
CA TYR A 115 2.27 -8.01 -2.18
C TYR A 115 1.25 -9.00 -2.76
N GLY A 116 1.47 -10.32 -2.61
CA GLY A 116 0.49 -11.37 -2.96
C GLY A 116 0.17 -11.50 -4.46
N MET A 117 0.77 -10.68 -5.30
CA MET A 117 0.67 -10.65 -6.75
C MET A 117 2.07 -10.55 -7.33
N ASP A 118 2.31 -11.21 -8.46
CA ASP A 118 3.59 -11.12 -9.15
C ASP A 118 3.78 -9.72 -9.74
N PHE A 119 4.93 -9.11 -9.44
CA PHE A 119 5.38 -7.86 -10.06
C PHE A 119 6.74 -8.13 -10.73
N PRO A 120 6.73 -8.62 -11.99
CA PRO A 120 7.94 -8.96 -12.71
C PRO A 120 8.90 -7.77 -12.82
N PHE A 121 10.20 -8.07 -12.87
CA PHE A 121 11.25 -7.06 -12.91
C PHE A 121 11.08 -6.05 -14.08
N GLU A 122 10.52 -6.51 -15.19
CA GLU A 122 10.17 -5.70 -16.37
C GLU A 122 9.31 -4.48 -16.02
N ASN A 123 8.50 -4.53 -14.96
CA ASN A 123 7.73 -3.37 -14.55
C ASN A 123 8.60 -2.22 -14.03
N TYR A 124 9.73 -2.51 -13.36
CA TYR A 124 10.66 -1.46 -12.94
C TYR A 124 11.38 -0.86 -14.15
N GLU A 125 11.73 -1.68 -15.15
CA GLU A 125 12.31 -1.21 -16.42
C GLU A 125 11.33 -0.29 -17.14
N ARG A 126 10.06 -0.70 -17.26
CA ARG A 126 8.98 0.13 -17.83
C ARG A 126 8.73 1.41 -17.04
N MET A 127 8.95 1.39 -15.72
CA MET A 127 8.82 2.56 -14.85
C MET A 127 9.95 3.56 -15.13
N ALA A 128 11.20 3.09 -15.21
CA ALA A 128 12.32 3.93 -15.61
C ALA A 128 12.11 4.52 -17.01
N ASP A 129 11.62 3.74 -17.97
CA ASP A 129 11.31 4.24 -19.32
C ASP A 129 10.18 5.28 -19.33
N PHE A 130 9.15 5.09 -18.52
CA PHE A 130 8.10 6.11 -18.33
C PHE A 130 8.69 7.40 -17.75
N MET A 131 9.50 7.30 -16.69
CA MET A 131 10.14 8.45 -16.05
C MET A 131 11.02 9.26 -17.00
N ARG A 132 11.69 8.61 -17.96
CA ARG A 132 12.54 9.29 -18.97
C ARG A 132 11.73 10.09 -19.99
N ARG A 133 10.49 9.70 -20.29
CA ARG A 133 9.70 10.27 -21.40
C ARG A 133 8.47 11.07 -20.95
N CYS A 134 8.05 10.97 -19.70
CA CYS A 134 6.84 11.64 -19.21
C CYS A 134 7.01 13.16 -19.22
N LYS A 135 5.88 13.87 -19.27
CA LYS A 135 5.84 15.34 -19.24
C LYS A 135 5.87 15.87 -17.81
N GLY A 136 5.27 15.13 -16.89
CA GLY A 136 5.21 15.47 -15.47
C GLY A 136 6.45 15.09 -14.67
N LYS A 137 6.37 15.35 -13.36
CA LYS A 137 7.37 14.93 -12.37
C LYS A 137 7.00 13.57 -11.80
N VAL A 138 7.99 12.68 -11.62
CA VAL A 138 7.78 11.33 -11.09
C VAL A 138 8.74 11.04 -9.94
N MET A 139 8.18 10.67 -8.79
CA MET A 139 8.89 10.23 -7.59
C MET A 139 8.57 8.76 -7.33
N VAL A 140 9.60 7.95 -7.10
CA VAL A 140 9.48 6.53 -6.76
C VAL A 140 10.10 6.26 -5.39
N SER A 141 9.38 5.62 -4.48
CA SER A 141 9.92 5.07 -3.23
C SER A 141 10.13 3.56 -3.36
N ILE A 142 11.33 3.06 -3.04
CA ILE A 142 11.67 1.64 -3.18
C ILE A 142 12.86 1.25 -2.29
N ASN A 143 13.07 -0.04 -2.04
CA ASN A 143 14.25 -0.51 -1.31
C ASN A 143 15.57 -0.23 -2.05
N ASP A 144 16.61 0.10 -1.29
CA ASP A 144 17.97 0.25 -1.79
C ASP A 144 18.55 -1.12 -2.19
N HIS A 145 18.48 -1.40 -3.50
CA HIS A 145 18.95 -2.65 -4.09
C HIS A 145 19.80 -2.37 -5.35
N PRO A 146 20.92 -3.10 -5.58
CA PRO A 146 21.77 -2.90 -6.75
C PRO A 146 21.03 -2.98 -8.10
N ASP A 147 20.11 -3.94 -8.25
CA ASP A 147 19.29 -4.06 -9.47
C ASP A 147 18.42 -2.83 -9.72
N ILE A 148 17.84 -2.25 -8.65
CA ILE A 148 17.00 -1.06 -8.74
C ILE A 148 17.85 0.15 -9.09
N ARG A 149 19.00 0.34 -8.44
CA ARG A 149 19.96 1.39 -8.80
C ARG A 149 20.36 1.34 -10.28
N ARG A 150 20.55 0.13 -10.82
CA ARG A 150 20.88 -0.07 -12.24
C ARG A 150 19.72 0.31 -13.16
N VAL A 151 18.49 -0.09 -12.85
CA VAL A 151 17.32 0.22 -13.69
C VAL A 151 17.07 1.72 -13.78
N PHE A 152 17.20 2.40 -12.65
CA PHE A 152 16.99 3.84 -12.52
C PHE A 152 18.27 4.66 -12.71
N GLU A 153 19.31 4.09 -13.34
CA GLU A 153 20.53 4.82 -13.64
C GLU A 153 20.23 6.09 -14.46
N GLY A 154 20.88 7.19 -14.08
CA GLY A 154 20.69 8.52 -14.67
C GLY A 154 19.63 9.39 -14.01
N PHE A 155 18.90 8.88 -13.02
CA PHE A 155 17.98 9.68 -12.19
C PHE A 155 18.65 10.21 -10.92
N HIS A 156 17.98 11.17 -10.29
CA HIS A 156 18.37 11.65 -8.97
C HIS A 156 17.96 10.63 -7.90
N PHE A 157 18.86 10.35 -6.96
CA PHE A 157 18.64 9.43 -5.84
C PHE A 157 18.86 10.15 -4.51
N GLU A 158 17.87 10.06 -3.62
CA GLU A 158 18.06 10.31 -2.19
C GLU A 158 17.96 8.98 -1.43
N VAL A 159 18.85 8.80 -0.45
CA VAL A 159 18.87 7.60 0.40
C VAL A 159 18.31 7.97 1.76
N VAL A 160 17.30 7.23 2.21
CA VAL A 160 16.70 7.38 3.53
C VAL A 160 17.03 6.15 4.36
N ASP A 161 17.65 6.37 5.52
CA ASP A 161 17.97 5.28 6.44
C ASP A 161 16.72 4.78 7.17
N ILE A 162 16.24 3.58 6.81
CA ILE A 162 15.17 2.91 7.55
C ILE A 162 15.76 1.93 8.57
N ARG A 163 15.39 2.07 9.84
CA ARG A 163 15.58 1.03 10.85
C ARG A 163 14.30 0.21 10.96
N TYR A 164 14.20 -0.91 10.24
CA TYR A 164 13.09 -1.85 10.44
C TYR A 164 13.14 -2.46 11.85
N SER A 165 12.18 -2.10 12.71
CA SER A 165 12.05 -2.61 14.08
C SER A 165 10.98 -3.70 14.21
N THR A 166 10.80 -4.52 13.18
CA THR A 166 9.85 -5.66 13.21
C THR A 166 10.52 -7.01 13.45
N ALA A 167 11.86 -7.05 13.55
CA ALA A 167 12.57 -8.26 13.96
C ALA A 167 12.42 -8.50 15.47
N ASN A 168 11.96 -9.70 15.80
CA ASN A 168 11.86 -10.26 17.15
C ASN A 168 13.17 -9.97 17.92
N GLN A 169 13.13 -9.24 19.04
CA GLN A 169 14.34 -8.81 19.79
C GLN A 169 15.29 -9.95 20.22
N ARG A 170 14.87 -11.20 20.08
CA ARG A 170 15.64 -12.41 20.37
C ARG A 170 16.51 -12.93 19.22
N LYS A 171 16.39 -12.41 17.99
CA LYS A 171 17.19 -12.87 16.84
C LYS A 171 17.81 -11.71 16.06
N GLY A 172 19.06 -11.38 16.40
CA GLY A 172 20.02 -10.68 15.54
C GLY A 172 19.68 -9.22 15.19
N LYS A 173 20.71 -8.40 14.96
CA LYS A 173 20.54 -7.06 14.38
C LYS A 173 19.73 -7.20 13.09
N ALA A 174 18.65 -6.45 12.96
CA ALA A 174 18.02 -6.25 11.66
C ALA A 174 19.06 -5.60 10.73
N ASP A 175 19.22 -6.14 9.53
CA ASP A 175 20.02 -5.46 8.50
C ASP A 175 19.42 -4.08 8.25
N VAL A 176 20.27 -3.06 8.22
CA VAL A 176 19.87 -1.71 7.81
C VAL A 176 19.64 -1.79 6.31
N SER A 177 18.39 -1.91 5.90
CA SER A 177 17.99 -1.74 4.50
C SER A 177 17.62 -0.28 4.29
N GLY A 178 18.38 0.44 3.46
CA GLY A 178 18.03 1.79 3.05
C GLY A 178 16.78 1.82 2.15
N GLU A 179 16.08 2.96 2.16
CA GLU A 179 15.10 3.33 1.12
C GLU A 179 15.77 4.24 0.10
N LEU A 180 15.32 4.15 -1.15
CA LEU A 180 15.62 5.08 -2.21
C LEU A 180 14.38 5.91 -2.53
N VAL A 181 14.57 7.21 -2.59
CA VAL A 181 13.65 8.14 -3.24
C VAL A 181 14.29 8.53 -4.58
N ILE A 182 13.65 8.10 -5.67
CA ILE A 182 14.16 8.26 -7.03
C ILE A 182 13.30 9.31 -7.74
N MET A 183 13.93 10.31 -8.35
CA MET A 183 13.24 11.44 -8.97
C MET A 183 13.73 11.69 -10.40
N ASN A 184 12.80 12.03 -11.31
CA ASN A 184 13.14 12.43 -12.67
C ASN A 184 13.49 13.93 -12.82
N TRP A 185 13.70 14.62 -11.69
CA TRP A 185 14.16 16.01 -11.63
C TRP A 185 15.15 16.17 -10.46
N GLU A 186 15.88 17.29 -10.45
CA GLU A 186 16.79 17.65 -9.36
C GLU A 186 16.04 18.47 -8.28
N PRO A 187 15.96 18.01 -7.01
CA PRO A 187 15.17 18.65 -5.95
C PRO A 187 15.62 20.06 -5.55
N ALA A 188 16.82 20.49 -5.95
CA ALA A 188 17.35 21.83 -5.68
C ALA A 188 16.40 22.96 -6.15
N GLU A 189 15.47 22.67 -7.07
CA GLU A 189 14.41 23.58 -7.51
C GLU A 189 13.25 23.79 -6.50
N LEU A 190 13.15 23.01 -5.42
CA LEU A 190 12.03 23.05 -4.45
C LEU A 190 12.42 23.48 -3.03
N GLY A 191 13.64 23.99 -2.84
CA GLY A 191 14.04 24.63 -1.57
C GLY A 191 14.35 23.66 -0.41
N GLY A 192 14.77 22.43 -0.69
CA GLY A 192 15.21 21.48 0.34
C GLY A 192 14.07 20.94 1.18
N LEU A 193 13.00 20.47 0.52
CA LEU A 193 11.88 19.79 1.17
C LEU A 193 12.14 18.30 1.41
N PHE A 194 13.38 17.91 1.67
CA PHE A 194 13.78 16.67 2.36
C PHE A 194 15.09 16.92 3.10
#